data_AF-A0A7Y4U7U9-F1
#
_entry.id   AF-A0A7Y4U7U9-F1
#
_cell.length_a   1.000
_cell.length_b   1.000
_cell.length_c   1.000
_cell.angle_alpha   90.00
_cell.angle_beta   90.00
_cell.angle_gamma   90.00
#
_symmetry.space_group_name_H-M   'P 1'
#
loop_
_entity.id
_entity.type
_entity.pdbx_description
1 polymer ?
#
loop_
_entity_poly.entity_id
_entity_poly.type
_entity_poly.pdbx_seq_one_letter_code
_entity_poly.pdbx_strand_id
1 'polypeptide(L)'
;MGKQITRKHSQINLLVCLLLFNACSSAPQQTPSSNTTSTPRVTATEYPSPTPKLSPDKKLTLYIPKDFWVDLFFEAINERANKAGLSPLKTSTLPDGDLELRVWDGFGVTLLNGFVLKKKAGQWSAIKLIWGRDEKKTERVVALNHGVAEPAGGWDKFWQQLVDEGILSLPDASQIDCEPSVLDGTSCVVELNLKGVYRTYKYGNPDYAECAEAKKMMKIACQLFGNMCGESKQ
;
A
#
# COMPACT_ATOMS: atom_id res chain seq x y z
N MET A 1 21.76 36.55 -34.24
CA MET A 1 20.93 36.03 -35.34
C MET A 1 19.90 35.07 -34.76
N GLY A 2 18.67 35.54 -34.54
CA GLY A 2 17.61 34.78 -33.87
C GLY A 2 16.71 34.06 -34.89
N LYS A 3 16.43 32.78 -34.66
CA LYS A 3 15.43 32.00 -35.42
C LYS A 3 14.11 31.99 -34.66
N GLN A 4 13.10 32.66 -35.21
CA GLN A 4 11.71 32.51 -34.80
C GLN A 4 11.17 31.16 -35.29
N ILE A 5 10.50 30.41 -34.41
CA ILE A 5 9.77 29.18 -34.73
C ILE A 5 8.28 29.47 -34.53
N THR A 6 7.54 29.52 -35.63
CA THR A 6 6.08 29.68 -35.65
C THR A 6 5.40 28.33 -35.41
N ARG A 7 4.59 28.21 -34.34
CA ARG A 7 3.69 27.07 -34.11
C ARG A 7 2.36 27.32 -34.82
N LYS A 8 1.98 26.43 -35.75
CA LYS A 8 0.63 26.37 -36.33
C LYS A 8 -0.34 25.75 -35.32
N HIS A 9 -1.42 26.46 -35.00
CA HIS A 9 -2.60 25.91 -34.34
C HIS A 9 -3.42 25.12 -35.37
N SER A 10 -3.65 23.84 -35.09
CA SER A 10 -4.62 23.01 -35.82
C SER A 10 -5.84 22.84 -34.92
N GLN A 11 -6.93 23.50 -35.29
CA GLN A 11 -8.24 23.28 -34.69
C GLN A 11 -8.80 21.97 -35.26
N ILE A 12 -9.14 21.03 -34.38
CA ILE A 12 -9.86 19.80 -34.76
C ILE A 12 -11.29 19.93 -34.25
N ASN A 13 -12.19 19.85 -35.23
CA ASN A 13 -13.62 19.99 -35.10
C ASN A 13 -14.27 18.86 -34.30
N LEU A 14 -15.26 19.31 -33.53
CA LEU A 14 -16.38 18.60 -32.94
C LEU A 14 -17.05 17.64 -33.96
N LEU A 15 -17.20 16.36 -33.60
CA LEU A 15 -18.19 15.50 -34.24
C LEU A 15 -19.01 14.75 -33.18
N VAL A 16 -20.26 15.16 -33.09
CA VAL A 16 -21.35 14.58 -32.32
C VAL A 16 -21.78 13.28 -33.01
N CYS A 17 -21.69 12.14 -32.31
CA CYS A 17 -22.34 10.90 -32.73
C CYS A 17 -23.48 10.58 -31.76
N LEU A 18 -24.68 10.70 -32.30
CA LEU A 18 -25.98 10.41 -31.71
C LEU A 18 -26.39 8.99 -32.13
N LEU A 19 -27.13 8.29 -31.25
CA LEU A 19 -27.91 7.06 -31.47
C LEU A 19 -27.07 5.76 -31.48
N LEU A 20 -27.44 4.67 -30.79
CA LEU A 20 -28.73 3.97 -30.84
C LEU A 20 -29.03 3.23 -29.53
N PHE A 21 -30.31 3.27 -29.14
CA PHE A 21 -30.92 2.42 -28.14
C PHE A 21 -31.05 0.99 -28.68
N ASN A 22 -30.48 0.00 -27.98
CA ASN A 22 -30.84 -1.40 -28.16
C ASN A 22 -31.59 -1.88 -26.93
N ALA A 23 -32.88 -2.16 -27.12
CA ALA A 23 -33.72 -2.87 -26.16
C ALA A 23 -33.31 -4.34 -26.17
N CYS A 24 -32.70 -4.81 -25.08
CA CYS A 24 -32.47 -6.24 -24.85
C CYS A 24 -33.65 -6.81 -24.05
N SER A 25 -34.38 -7.72 -24.69
CA SER A 25 -35.45 -8.52 -24.11
C SER A 25 -34.95 -9.33 -22.92
N SER A 26 -35.62 -9.17 -21.77
CA SER A 26 -35.42 -9.98 -20.58
C SER A 26 -36.09 -11.35 -20.76
N ALA A 27 -35.27 -12.40 -20.85
CA ALA A 27 -35.71 -13.78 -20.67
C ALA A 27 -35.78 -14.11 -19.17
N PRO A 28 -36.79 -14.85 -18.68
CA PRO A 28 -36.85 -15.28 -17.29
C PRO A 28 -35.80 -16.36 -17.03
N GLN A 29 -34.76 -16.02 -16.26
CA GLN A 29 -33.81 -17.00 -15.72
C GLN A 29 -34.49 -17.80 -14.60
N GLN A 30 -34.63 -19.10 -14.81
CA GLN A 30 -34.93 -20.06 -13.76
C GLN A 30 -33.73 -20.14 -12.82
N THR A 31 -33.96 -19.80 -11.56
CA THR A 31 -33.00 -19.92 -10.47
C THR A 31 -32.69 -21.39 -10.18
N PRO A 32 -31.43 -21.85 -10.28
CA PRO A 32 -31.02 -23.12 -9.70
C PRO A 32 -31.00 -22.96 -8.18
N SER A 33 -31.79 -23.78 -7.48
CA SER A 33 -31.74 -23.92 -6.03
C SER A 33 -30.42 -24.59 -5.63
N SER A 34 -29.39 -23.78 -5.39
CA SER A 34 -28.15 -24.25 -4.78
C SER A 34 -28.37 -24.44 -3.28
N ASN A 35 -28.41 -25.70 -2.85
CA ASN A 35 -28.26 -26.08 -1.45
C ASN A 35 -26.84 -25.75 -1.00
N THR A 36 -26.62 -24.50 -0.60
CA THR A 36 -25.36 -24.07 -0.01
C THR A 36 -25.31 -24.59 1.41
N THR A 37 -24.61 -25.71 1.61
CA THR A 37 -24.16 -26.16 2.92
C THR A 37 -23.31 -25.05 3.52
N SER A 38 -23.93 -24.26 4.40
CA SER A 38 -23.27 -23.20 5.15
C SER A 38 -22.30 -23.85 6.15
N THR A 39 -21.02 -23.91 5.78
CA THR A 39 -19.94 -24.15 6.73
C THR A 39 -20.09 -23.15 7.87
N PRO A 40 -20.03 -23.56 9.15
CA PRO A 40 -20.15 -22.64 10.26
C PRO A 40 -19.08 -21.55 10.11
N ARG A 41 -19.54 -20.32 9.90
CA ARG A 41 -18.72 -19.11 9.91
C ARG A 41 -18.05 -19.09 11.28
N VAL A 42 -16.77 -19.43 11.32
CA VAL A 42 -15.95 -19.22 12.51
C VAL A 42 -16.05 -17.73 12.77
N THR A 43 -16.82 -17.36 13.80
CA THR A 43 -16.91 -15.98 14.27
C THR A 43 -15.48 -15.58 14.53
N ALA A 44 -14.96 -14.64 13.73
CA ALA A 44 -13.61 -14.13 13.87
C ALA A 44 -13.41 -13.79 15.34
N THR A 45 -12.69 -14.64 16.06
CA THR A 45 -12.18 -14.30 17.38
C THR A 45 -11.36 -13.06 17.10
N GLU A 46 -11.84 -11.94 17.64
CA GLU A 46 -11.26 -10.61 17.53
C GLU A 46 -9.76 -10.77 17.75
N TYR A 47 -8.98 -10.86 16.66
CA TYR A 47 -7.53 -10.87 16.73
C TYR A 47 -7.22 -9.44 17.10
N PRO A 48 -6.98 -9.13 18.39
CA PRO A 48 -6.82 -7.77 18.79
C PRO A 48 -5.41 -7.45 18.34
N SER A 49 -5.26 -6.97 17.12
CA SER A 49 -4.05 -6.32 16.71
C SER A 49 -3.96 -5.09 17.61
N PRO A 50 -3.16 -5.14 18.68
CA PRO A 50 -3.33 -4.22 19.77
C PRO A 50 -2.98 -2.83 19.24
N THR A 51 -3.88 -1.88 19.42
CA THR A 51 -3.58 -0.49 19.09
C THR A 51 -2.31 -0.10 19.86
N PRO A 52 -1.30 0.47 19.20
CA PRO A 52 -0.07 0.93 19.85
C PRO A 52 -0.32 1.70 21.14
N LYS A 53 0.11 1.14 22.27
CA LYS A 53 0.13 1.82 23.57
C LYS A 53 1.57 2.22 23.89
N LEU A 54 1.75 3.42 24.43
CA LEU A 54 3.08 3.91 24.82
C LEU A 54 3.71 2.97 25.85
N SER A 55 4.94 2.50 25.60
CA SER A 55 5.67 1.71 26.58
C SER A 55 6.11 2.60 27.75
N PRO A 56 5.77 2.28 29.01
CA PRO A 56 6.13 3.09 30.18
C PRO A 56 7.64 3.28 30.35
N ASP A 57 8.45 2.35 29.85
CA ASP A 57 9.90 2.31 30.01
C ASP A 57 10.68 2.90 28.83
N LYS A 58 9.98 3.52 27.86
CA LYS A 58 10.55 4.00 26.58
C LYS A 58 11.26 2.91 25.77
N LYS A 59 11.07 1.63 26.09
CA LYS A 59 11.55 0.54 25.25
C LYS A 59 10.57 0.32 24.10
N LEU A 60 11.14 0.02 22.94
CA LEU A 60 10.37 -0.31 21.75
C LEU A 60 9.71 -1.68 21.93
N THR A 61 8.38 -1.72 21.91
CA THR A 61 7.63 -2.98 21.87
C THR A 61 7.51 -3.47 20.44
N LEU A 62 7.81 -4.74 20.17
CA LEU A 62 7.82 -5.32 18.83
C LEU A 62 6.60 -6.22 18.60
N TYR A 63 5.80 -5.91 17.58
CA TYR A 63 4.74 -6.76 17.04
C TYR A 63 5.13 -7.25 15.65
N ILE A 64 5.84 -8.38 15.63
CA ILE A 64 6.36 -9.02 14.43
C ILE A 64 5.72 -10.42 14.34
N PRO A 65 5.02 -10.76 13.24
CA PRO A 65 4.53 -12.11 13.01
C PRO A 65 5.68 -13.12 13.06
N LYS A 66 5.46 -14.28 13.67
CA LYS A 66 6.43 -15.39 13.65
C LYS A 66 6.23 -16.19 12.36
N ASP A 67 6.53 -15.59 11.23
CA ASP A 67 6.24 -16.12 9.90
C ASP A 67 7.48 -16.08 9.01
N PHE A 68 7.55 -16.99 8.03
CA PHE A 68 8.73 -17.18 7.18
C PHE A 68 9.01 -15.98 6.28
N TRP A 69 7.96 -15.22 5.93
CA TRP A 69 8.09 -14.07 5.03
C TRP A 69 8.93 -12.96 5.65
N VAL A 70 8.97 -12.85 7.00
CA VAL A 70 9.64 -11.76 7.69
C VAL A 70 11.11 -11.72 7.30
N ASP A 71 11.86 -12.80 7.49
CA ASP A 71 13.29 -12.79 7.19
C ASP A 71 13.54 -12.60 5.68
N LEU A 72 12.75 -13.27 4.83
CA LEU A 72 12.87 -13.20 3.37
C LEU A 72 12.66 -11.77 2.83
N PHE A 73 11.62 -11.08 3.28
CA PHE A 73 11.29 -9.75 2.78
C PHE A 73 12.18 -8.68 3.40
N PHE A 74 12.51 -8.82 4.69
CA PHE A 74 13.30 -7.81 5.39
C PHE A 74 14.75 -7.75 4.93
N GLU A 75 15.32 -8.81 4.35
CA GLU A 75 16.64 -8.70 3.70
C GLU A 75 16.62 -7.64 2.60
N ALA A 76 15.72 -7.78 1.62
CA ALA A 76 15.59 -6.85 0.50
C ALA A 76 15.11 -5.45 0.93
N ILE A 77 14.18 -5.38 1.89
CA ILE A 77 13.70 -4.09 2.45
C ILE A 77 14.85 -3.35 3.13
N ASN A 78 15.61 -4.02 4.01
CA ASN A 78 16.69 -3.37 4.76
C ASN A 78 17.81 -2.92 3.82
N GLU A 79 18.18 -3.72 2.82
CA GLU A 79 19.15 -3.33 1.81
C GLU A 79 18.73 -2.02 1.12
N ARG A 80 17.48 -1.91 0.69
CA ARG A 80 16.96 -0.73 -0.02
C ARG A 80 16.79 0.47 0.89
N ALA A 81 16.27 0.27 2.09
CA ALA A 81 16.17 1.30 3.11
C ALA A 81 17.55 1.89 3.41
N ASN A 82 18.56 1.05 3.61
CA ASN A 82 19.93 1.47 3.89
C ASN A 82 20.52 2.29 2.73
N LYS A 83 20.32 1.88 1.47
CA LYS A 83 20.78 2.65 0.31
C LYS A 83 20.06 4.00 0.17
N ALA A 84 18.86 4.15 0.75
CA ALA A 84 18.15 5.43 0.87
C ALA A 84 18.52 6.23 2.13
N GLY A 85 19.49 5.77 2.93
CA GLY A 85 19.90 6.42 4.18
C GLY A 85 18.90 6.24 5.34
N LEU A 86 18.01 5.25 5.26
CA LEU A 86 17.05 4.93 6.30
C LEU A 86 17.58 3.80 7.18
N SER A 87 17.69 4.05 8.48
CA SER A 87 18.00 2.99 9.46
C SER A 87 16.85 1.98 9.59
N PRO A 88 17.11 0.74 10.04
CA PRO A 88 16.05 -0.23 10.32
C PRO A 88 15.01 0.31 11.32
N LEU A 89 13.74 0.27 10.96
CA LEU A 89 12.69 0.88 11.79
C LEU A 89 12.46 0.09 13.08
N LYS A 90 12.62 -1.24 13.03
CA LYS A 90 12.49 -2.17 14.16
C LYS A 90 13.50 -1.95 15.30
N THR A 91 14.54 -1.15 15.09
CA THR A 91 15.54 -0.79 16.11
C THR A 91 15.55 0.70 16.44
N SER A 92 14.69 1.49 15.79
CA SER A 92 14.65 2.94 15.96
C SER A 92 13.72 3.32 17.11
N THR A 93 14.17 4.18 18.01
CA THR A 93 13.29 4.82 19.00
C THR A 93 12.88 6.20 18.49
N LEU A 94 11.58 6.51 18.59
CA LEU A 94 11.04 7.81 18.20
C LEU A 94 10.64 8.60 19.45
N PRO A 95 10.82 9.93 19.46
CA PRO A 95 10.27 10.79 20.50
C PRO A 95 8.74 10.68 20.63
N ASP A 96 8.21 11.12 21.77
CA ASP A 96 6.76 11.16 21.99
C ASP A 96 6.08 12.08 20.98
N GLY A 97 5.02 11.59 20.34
CA GLY A 97 4.28 12.32 19.31
C GLY A 97 4.85 12.17 17.89
N ASP A 98 6.06 11.63 17.75
CA ASP A 98 6.64 11.29 16.45
C ASP A 98 6.11 9.94 15.95
N LEU A 99 6.10 9.79 14.61
CA LEU A 99 5.77 8.52 13.95
C LEU A 99 6.56 8.34 12.67
N GLU A 100 6.75 7.09 12.30
CA GLU A 100 7.24 6.70 10.98
C GLU A 100 6.44 5.50 10.46
N LEU A 101 5.84 5.66 9.29
CA LEU A 101 5.19 4.61 8.51
C LEU A 101 6.06 4.34 7.29
N ARG A 102 6.34 3.06 7.00
CA ARG A 102 6.93 2.60 5.74
C ARG A 102 5.99 1.59 5.13
N VAL A 103 5.65 1.77 3.86
CA VAL A 103 4.92 0.78 3.08
C VAL A 103 5.79 0.40 1.91
N TRP A 104 5.96 -0.90 1.73
CA TRP A 104 6.74 -1.51 0.68
C TRP A 104 5.81 -2.27 -0.23
N ASP A 105 5.89 -2.00 -1.52
CA ASP A 105 5.09 -2.64 -2.55
C ASP A 105 6.00 -3.30 -3.57
N GLY A 106 5.55 -4.42 -4.12
CA GLY A 106 6.18 -5.12 -5.23
C GLY A 106 6.58 -6.53 -4.84
N PHE A 107 7.87 -6.86 -4.93
CA PHE A 107 8.37 -8.24 -4.75
C PHE A 107 7.97 -9.17 -5.91
N GLY A 108 8.77 -10.20 -6.16
CA GLY A 108 8.52 -11.15 -7.24
C GLY A 108 8.58 -10.49 -8.63
N VAL A 109 7.41 -10.23 -9.22
CA VAL A 109 7.25 -9.79 -10.62
C VAL A 109 7.45 -8.30 -10.84
N THR A 110 7.37 -7.48 -9.78
CA THR A 110 7.62 -6.03 -9.87
C THR A 110 8.79 -5.61 -8.98
N LEU A 111 9.37 -4.45 -9.32
CA LEU A 111 10.43 -3.86 -8.53
C LEU A 111 9.89 -3.40 -7.17
N LEU A 112 10.56 -3.79 -6.08
CA LEU A 112 10.20 -3.33 -4.74
C LEU A 112 10.36 -1.79 -4.60
N ASN A 113 9.23 -1.12 -4.41
CA ASN A 113 9.10 0.32 -4.17
C ASN A 113 8.79 0.58 -2.70
N GLY A 114 9.12 1.77 -2.22
CA GLY A 114 8.84 2.18 -0.85
C GLY A 114 8.13 3.52 -0.79
N PHE A 115 7.26 3.69 0.19
CA PHE A 115 6.72 4.97 0.60
C PHE A 115 7.01 5.15 2.10
N VAL A 116 7.64 6.25 2.48
CA VAL A 116 7.97 6.54 3.88
C VAL A 116 7.32 7.85 4.26
N LEU A 117 6.47 7.82 5.28
CA LEU A 117 5.81 8.97 5.87
C LEU A 117 6.31 9.17 7.30
N LYS A 118 6.75 10.37 7.63
CA LYS A 118 7.26 10.71 8.97
C LYS A 118 6.54 11.92 9.52
N LYS A 119 6.18 11.88 10.80
CA LYS A 119 5.85 13.07 11.60
C LYS A 119 6.95 13.24 12.64
N LYS A 120 7.66 14.37 12.59
CA LYS A 120 8.73 14.70 13.53
C LYS A 120 8.49 16.10 14.12
N ALA A 121 8.37 16.20 15.44
CA ALA A 121 8.08 17.45 16.14
C ALA A 121 6.87 18.20 15.52
N GLY A 122 5.82 17.45 15.16
CA GLY A 122 4.61 17.98 14.53
C GLY A 122 4.71 18.26 13.03
N GLN A 123 5.90 18.15 12.42
CA GLN A 123 6.10 18.39 10.98
C GLN A 123 6.07 17.10 10.18
N TRP A 124 5.33 17.11 9.08
CA TRP A 124 5.21 15.98 8.17
C TRP A 124 6.25 16.02 7.07
N SER A 125 6.74 14.84 6.67
CA SER A 125 7.55 14.66 5.48
C SER A 125 7.27 13.29 4.87
N ALA A 126 7.40 13.19 3.55
CA ALA A 126 7.27 11.92 2.86
C ALA A 126 8.29 11.78 1.73
N ILE A 127 8.77 10.55 1.54
CA ILE A 127 9.64 10.18 0.42
C ILE A 127 9.08 8.95 -0.29
N LYS A 128 9.21 8.96 -1.62
CA LYS A 128 8.91 7.79 -2.45
C LYS A 128 10.23 7.22 -2.96
N LEU A 129 10.43 5.94 -2.68
CA LEU A 129 11.57 5.16 -3.12
C LEU A 129 11.11 4.37 -4.35
N ILE A 130 11.57 4.77 -5.52
CA ILE A 130 11.30 4.03 -6.76
C ILE A 130 12.59 3.34 -7.16
N TRP A 131 12.50 2.05 -7.45
CA TRP A 131 13.63 1.32 -7.97
C TRP A 131 13.60 1.33 -9.49
N GLY A 132 14.76 1.57 -10.09
CA GLY A 132 14.96 1.49 -11.53
C GLY A 132 16.26 0.78 -11.84
N ARG A 133 16.33 0.21 -13.04
CA ARG A 133 17.63 -0.13 -13.64
C ARG A 133 18.06 1.06 -14.48
N ASP A 134 19.31 1.48 -14.34
CA ASP A 134 19.87 2.42 -15.30
C ASP A 134 20.14 1.72 -16.65
N GLU A 135 20.56 2.49 -17.66
CA GLU A 135 20.89 1.97 -18.99
C GLU A 135 21.96 0.87 -18.95
N LYS A 136 22.81 0.87 -17.92
CA LYS A 136 23.86 -0.13 -17.69
C LYS A 136 23.35 -1.36 -16.94
N LYS A 137 22.03 -1.46 -16.72
CA LYS A 137 21.38 -2.49 -15.91
C LYS A 137 21.90 -2.55 -14.47
N THR A 138 22.58 -1.51 -13.99
CA THR A 138 22.93 -1.42 -12.59
C THR A 138 21.71 -0.95 -11.83
N GLU A 139 21.43 -1.66 -10.74
CA GLU A 139 20.33 -1.31 -9.85
C GLU A 139 20.68 -0.02 -9.11
N ARG A 140 19.86 1.02 -9.29
CA ARG A 140 20.02 2.27 -8.55
C ARG A 140 18.73 2.58 -7.79
N VAL A 141 18.90 2.96 -6.53
CA VAL A 141 17.84 3.67 -5.80
C VAL A 141 17.68 4.99 -6.52
N VAL A 142 16.52 5.23 -7.13
CA VAL A 142 16.10 6.59 -7.41
C VAL A 142 15.24 6.99 -6.23
N ALA A 143 15.92 7.38 -5.15
CA ALA A 143 15.23 8.09 -4.08
C ALA A 143 14.79 9.41 -4.68
N LEU A 144 13.48 9.57 -4.91
CA LEU A 144 12.91 10.83 -5.32
C LEU A 144 12.89 11.73 -4.08
N ASN A 145 14.08 12.22 -3.71
CA ASN A 145 14.30 13.13 -2.59
C ASN A 145 13.70 14.52 -2.85
N HIS A 146 13.08 14.75 -4.02
CA HIS A 146 12.40 16.00 -4.36
C HIS A 146 11.00 16.15 -3.74
N GLY A 147 10.73 15.44 -2.64
CA GLY A 147 9.51 15.54 -1.85
C GLY A 147 8.31 14.91 -2.56
N VAL A 148 7.61 14.01 -1.86
CA VAL A 148 6.23 13.72 -2.26
C VAL A 148 5.43 15.00 -2.09
N ALA A 149 4.77 15.46 -3.15
CA ALA A 149 3.92 16.64 -3.09
C ALA A 149 2.91 16.50 -1.95
N GLU A 150 2.68 17.59 -1.22
CA GLU A 150 1.70 17.58 -0.15
C GLU A 150 0.32 17.19 -0.72
N PRO A 151 -0.38 16.20 -0.13
CA PRO A 151 -1.67 15.76 -0.61
C PRO A 151 -2.72 16.87 -0.50
N ALA A 152 -3.75 16.81 -1.34
CA ALA A 152 -4.85 17.76 -1.29
C ALA A 152 -5.54 17.73 0.09
N GLY A 153 -5.48 18.86 0.82
CA GLY A 153 -6.00 18.96 2.18
C GLY A 153 -4.98 18.67 3.28
N GLY A 154 -3.71 18.46 2.93
CA GLY A 154 -2.59 18.38 3.85
C GLY A 154 -2.34 17.01 4.46
N TRP A 155 -1.17 16.85 5.07
CA TRP A 155 -0.69 15.58 5.59
C TRP A 155 -1.51 15.00 6.74
N ASP A 156 -2.08 15.83 7.63
CA ASP A 156 -2.91 15.31 8.72
C ASP A 156 -4.20 14.67 8.20
N LYS A 157 -4.82 15.27 7.19
CA LYS A 157 -6.01 14.68 6.54
C LYS A 157 -5.65 13.38 5.82
N PHE A 158 -4.54 13.38 5.10
CA PHE A 158 -4.05 12.17 4.43
C PHE A 158 -3.75 11.04 5.42
N TRP A 159 -3.08 11.34 6.53
CA TRP A 159 -2.86 10.38 7.60
C TRP A 159 -4.18 9.82 8.17
N GLN A 160 -5.16 10.70 8.43
CA GLN A 160 -6.46 10.26 8.92
C GLN A 160 -7.16 9.31 7.93
N GLN A 161 -7.06 9.57 6.62
CA GLN A 161 -7.59 8.67 5.60
C GLN A 161 -6.95 7.27 5.65
N LEU A 162 -5.63 7.19 5.85
CA LEU A 162 -4.95 5.90 6.03
C LEU A 162 -5.40 5.18 7.30
N VAL A 163 -5.61 5.93 8.39
CA VAL A 163 -6.15 5.41 9.66
C VAL A 163 -7.56 4.87 9.49
N ASP A 164 -8.43 5.60 8.78
CA ASP A 164 -9.81 5.19 8.50
C ASP A 164 -9.87 3.92 7.64
N GLU A 165 -8.91 3.74 6.72
CA GLU A 165 -8.74 2.50 5.95
C GLU A 165 -8.03 1.39 6.75
N GLY A 166 -7.61 1.66 7.99
CA GLY A 166 -7.15 0.65 8.94
C GLY A 166 -5.64 0.41 8.95
N ILE A 167 -4.79 1.32 8.46
CA ILE A 167 -3.32 1.14 8.43
C ILE A 167 -2.73 0.74 9.80
N LEU A 168 -3.35 1.17 10.89
CA LEU A 168 -2.92 0.87 12.26
C LEU A 168 -3.39 -0.50 12.77
N SER A 169 -4.48 -1.04 12.22
CA SER A 169 -5.25 -2.14 12.81
C SER A 169 -5.45 -3.35 11.90
N LEU A 170 -5.19 -3.26 10.60
CA LEU A 170 -5.26 -4.40 9.68
C LEU A 170 -4.37 -5.53 10.22
N PRO A 171 -4.86 -6.78 10.33
CA PRO A 171 -4.04 -7.92 10.79
C PRO A 171 -3.00 -8.29 9.72
N ASP A 172 -2.10 -9.21 10.07
CA ASP A 172 -1.32 -9.90 9.03
C ASP A 172 -2.23 -10.88 8.27
N ALA A 173 -2.08 -10.97 6.95
CA ALA A 173 -2.95 -11.80 6.12
C ALA A 173 -2.90 -13.28 6.51
N SER A 174 -1.76 -13.79 6.99
CA SER A 174 -1.64 -15.19 7.44
C SER A 174 -2.41 -15.47 8.73
N GLN A 175 -2.72 -14.44 9.53
CA GLN A 175 -3.49 -14.58 10.76
C GLN A 175 -5.00 -14.71 10.54
N ILE A 176 -5.47 -14.30 9.36
CA ILE A 176 -6.91 -14.29 9.01
C ILE A 176 -7.22 -15.13 7.77
N ASP A 177 -6.29 -16.02 7.37
CA ASP A 177 -6.44 -16.89 6.21
C ASP A 177 -6.82 -16.11 4.93
N CYS A 178 -6.17 -14.95 4.71
CA CYS A 178 -6.40 -14.08 3.56
C CYS A 178 -5.21 -14.07 2.58
N GLU A 179 -4.42 -15.14 2.56
CA GLU A 179 -3.36 -15.31 1.56
C GLU A 179 -3.91 -16.10 0.37
N PRO A 180 -4.03 -15.50 -0.83
CA PRO A 180 -4.49 -16.21 -1.99
C PRO A 180 -3.41 -17.19 -2.48
N SER A 181 -3.83 -18.29 -3.11
CA SER A 181 -2.92 -19.32 -3.66
C SER A 181 -2.34 -18.89 -5.03
N VAL A 182 -1.67 -17.74 -5.07
CA VAL A 182 -1.04 -17.18 -6.27
C VAL A 182 0.48 -17.19 -6.08
N LEU A 183 1.19 -17.89 -6.98
CA LEU A 183 2.65 -18.05 -6.92
C LEU A 183 3.39 -16.78 -7.33
N ASP A 184 2.93 -16.13 -8.39
CA ASP A 184 3.55 -14.96 -8.98
C ASP A 184 2.67 -13.74 -8.78
N GLY A 185 3.20 -12.70 -8.15
CA GLY A 185 2.56 -11.40 -8.11
C GLY A 185 3.26 -10.47 -7.15
N THR A 186 2.48 -9.58 -6.53
CA THR A 186 2.99 -8.48 -5.70
C THR A 186 2.57 -8.62 -4.26
N SER A 187 3.37 -8.12 -3.34
CA SER A 187 3.11 -8.11 -1.91
C SER A 187 3.23 -6.69 -1.37
N CYS A 188 2.37 -6.35 -0.42
CA CYS A 188 2.47 -5.15 0.39
C CYS A 188 3.01 -5.53 1.78
N VAL A 189 4.09 -4.90 2.22
CA VAL A 189 4.60 -5.00 3.59
C VAL A 189 4.50 -3.63 4.25
N VAL A 190 3.90 -3.58 5.43
CA VAL A 190 3.81 -2.37 6.24
C VAL A 190 4.78 -2.49 7.41
N GLU A 191 5.53 -1.43 7.67
CA GLU A 191 6.26 -1.18 8.91
C GLU A 191 5.71 0.10 9.55
N LEU A 192 5.44 0.07 10.85
CA LEU A 192 4.96 1.23 11.60
C LEU A 192 5.75 1.34 12.90
N ASN A 193 6.20 2.56 13.22
CA ASN A 193 6.69 2.92 14.54
C ASN A 193 5.90 4.12 15.05
N LEU A 194 5.10 3.90 16.08
CA LEU A 194 4.21 4.90 16.66
C LEU A 194 4.13 4.67 18.16
N LYS A 195 4.39 5.73 18.95
CA LYS A 195 4.29 5.69 20.42
C LYS A 195 5.10 4.53 21.03
N GLY A 196 6.35 4.35 20.60
CA GLY A 196 7.22 3.30 21.14
C GLY A 196 6.77 1.87 20.81
N VAL A 197 5.92 1.70 19.80
CA VAL A 197 5.51 0.40 19.31
C VAL A 197 5.90 0.27 17.85
N TYR A 198 6.72 -0.74 17.57
CA TYR A 198 7.00 -1.20 16.22
C TYR A 198 6.04 -2.33 15.84
N ARG A 199 5.47 -2.24 14.63
CA ARG A 199 4.59 -3.26 14.08
C ARG A 199 4.93 -3.51 12.61
N THR A 200 4.86 -4.76 12.19
CA THR A 200 4.88 -5.10 10.76
C THR A 200 3.82 -6.13 10.43
N TYR A 201 3.32 -6.09 9.19
CA TYR A 201 2.39 -7.07 8.63
C TYR A 201 2.50 -7.07 7.10
N LYS A 202 2.07 -8.16 6.47
CA LYS A 202 2.09 -8.35 5.02
C LYS A 202 0.71 -8.73 4.49
N TYR A 203 0.46 -8.34 3.25
CA TYR A 203 -0.54 -8.94 2.37
C TYR A 203 0.14 -9.39 1.07
N GLY A 204 0.14 -10.69 0.80
CA GLY A 204 0.58 -11.24 -0.48
C GLY A 204 -0.56 -11.23 -1.49
N ASN A 205 -0.29 -10.77 -2.71
CA ASN A 205 -1.25 -10.71 -3.82
C ASN A 205 -2.63 -10.14 -3.40
N PRO A 206 -2.68 -8.98 -2.71
CA PRO A 206 -3.93 -8.45 -2.14
C PRO A 206 -5.01 -8.15 -3.19
N ASP A 207 -4.64 -8.03 -4.47
CA ASP A 207 -5.52 -7.88 -5.62
C ASP A 207 -6.27 -9.17 -6.01
N TYR A 208 -5.77 -10.34 -5.61
CA TYR A 208 -6.42 -11.65 -5.80
C TYR A 208 -7.17 -12.14 -4.55
N ALA A 209 -7.04 -11.44 -3.44
CA ALA A 209 -7.63 -11.82 -2.17
C ALA A 209 -9.06 -11.27 -2.03
N GLU A 210 -9.99 -12.13 -1.61
CA GLU A 210 -11.40 -11.74 -1.51
C GLU A 210 -11.78 -11.09 -0.18
N CYS A 211 -10.93 -11.19 0.84
CA CYS A 211 -11.23 -10.65 2.17
C CYS A 211 -11.29 -9.11 2.17
N ALA A 212 -12.03 -8.55 3.13
CA ALA A 212 -12.23 -7.11 3.23
C ALA A 212 -10.94 -6.37 3.59
N GLU A 213 -10.05 -7.01 4.34
CA GLU A 213 -8.77 -6.50 4.81
C GLU A 213 -7.79 -6.29 3.65
N ALA A 214 -7.71 -7.25 2.72
CA ALA A 214 -6.91 -7.09 1.51
C ALA A 214 -7.42 -5.96 0.62
N LYS A 215 -8.74 -5.82 0.49
CA LYS A 215 -9.38 -4.69 -0.23
C LYS A 215 -9.02 -3.34 0.40
N LYS A 216 -8.97 -3.25 1.73
CA LYS A 216 -8.47 -2.06 2.45
C LYS A 216 -6.99 -1.80 2.20
N MET A 217 -6.16 -2.86 2.23
CA MET A 217 -4.75 -2.75 1.91
C MET A 217 -4.55 -2.22 0.48
N MET A 218 -5.33 -2.69 -0.50
CA MET A 218 -5.29 -2.16 -1.88
C MET A 218 -5.63 -0.67 -1.95
N LYS A 219 -6.63 -0.19 -1.19
CA LYS A 219 -6.95 1.25 -1.15
C LYS A 219 -5.81 2.07 -0.56
N ILE A 220 -5.22 1.62 0.55
CA ILE A 220 -4.04 2.24 1.15
C ILE A 220 -2.90 2.31 0.12
N ALA A 221 -2.62 1.20 -0.56
CA ALA A 221 -1.55 1.11 -1.54
C ALA A 221 -1.81 2.04 -2.74
N CYS A 222 -3.05 2.09 -3.24
CA CYS A 222 -3.49 3.03 -4.27
C CYS A 222 -3.26 4.50 -3.84
N GLN A 223 -3.59 4.88 -2.60
CA GLN A 223 -3.35 6.23 -2.09
C GLN A 223 -1.86 6.60 -2.01
N LEU A 224 -0.99 5.65 -1.65
CA LEU A 224 0.45 5.89 -1.46
C LEU A 224 1.23 5.88 -2.79
N PHE A 225 0.86 4.99 -3.71
CA PHE A 225 1.65 4.73 -4.91
C PHE A 225 1.01 5.26 -6.20
N GLY A 226 -0.31 5.47 -6.21
CA GLY A 226 -1.09 6.06 -7.32
C GLY A 226 -1.32 5.12 -8.52
N ASN A 227 -0.45 4.13 -8.73
CA ASN A 227 -0.48 3.20 -9.86
C ASN A 227 -1.16 1.86 -9.56
N MET A 228 -1.47 1.55 -8.30
CA MET A 228 -2.16 0.32 -7.91
C MET A 228 -3.69 0.42 -7.97
N CYS A 229 -4.21 1.55 -8.44
CA CYS A 229 -5.64 1.76 -8.64
C CYS A 229 -6.09 1.13 -9.97
N GLY A 230 -5.83 -0.16 -10.18
CA GLY A 230 -6.50 -0.91 -11.23
C GLY A 230 -7.95 -1.09 -10.82
N GLU A 231 -8.89 -0.79 -11.71
CA GLU A 231 -10.31 -1.16 -11.52
C GLU A 231 -10.32 -2.62 -11.11
N SER A 232 -10.69 -2.90 -9.85
CA SER A 232 -10.94 -4.25 -9.41
C SER A 232 -11.96 -4.79 -10.40
N LYS A 233 -11.55 -5.71 -11.28
CA LYS A 233 -12.47 -6.39 -12.19
C LYS A 233 -13.45 -7.13 -11.30
N GLN A 234 -14.61 -6.51 -11.06
CA GLN A 234 -15.76 -7.14 -10.43
C GLN A 234 -16.30 -8.23 -11.35
#